data_AF-A0A9W9YML0-F1
#
_entry.id   AF-A0A9W9YML0-F1
#
_cell.length_a   1.000
_cell.length_b   1.000
_cell.length_c   1.000
_cell.angle_alpha   90.00
_cell.angle_beta   90.00
_cell.angle_gamma   90.00
#
_symmetry.space_group_name_H-M   'P 1'
#
loop_
_entity.id
_entity.type
_entity.pdbx_description
1 polymer ?
#
loop_
_entity_poly.entity_id
_entity_poly.type
_entity_poly.pdbx_seq_one_letter_code
_entity_poly.pdbx_strand_id
1 'polypeptide(L)'
;MYKCVAVAEVQSFVERCMRAVGTDPQHSTALSQVLTEADFRGHFTHGLNRLEVYVRDIKNGVTQPQGEPSIEKEAGATALVNGNNLLGPVVGNFCMELAIKKAKEHGIGWVVCKGSTHFGIAGWYSAQALQHGMIGMSMTNTSPVVVPTRASQSSIGTNPLSVAAPGKAGDSFLLDMATSGVALGKVEMCHRKETEIPQGWGVNSKGLETVDPKEVFEGGGLLPLGGKEITGGYKGYGLAMMVDVFCGILSGSTFGTNINDGRGKTKDWLTWVTVS
;
A
#
# COMPACT_ATOMS: atom_id res chain seq x y z
N MET A 1 -16.37 21.92 13.70
CA MET A 1 -17.60 21.10 13.69
C MET A 1 -17.43 20.04 12.61
N TYR A 2 -17.47 18.75 12.97
CA TYR A 2 -17.40 17.69 11.96
C TYR A 2 -18.80 17.46 11.36
N LYS A 3 -18.87 17.21 10.06
CA LYS A 3 -20.11 16.87 9.36
C LYS A 3 -20.09 15.37 9.04
N CYS A 4 -21.07 14.62 9.53
CA CYS A 4 -21.25 13.23 9.14
C CYS A 4 -21.77 13.17 7.69
N VAL A 5 -21.20 12.27 6.90
CA VAL A 5 -21.59 12.03 5.50
C VAL A 5 -21.88 10.54 5.37
N ALA A 6 -22.95 10.18 4.64
CA ALA A 6 -23.30 8.78 4.41
C ALA A 6 -22.22 8.09 3.56
N VAL A 7 -21.91 6.83 3.88
CA VAL A 7 -20.94 5.99 3.15
C VAL A 7 -21.24 5.96 1.64
N ALA A 8 -22.51 5.77 1.29
CA ALA A 8 -22.95 5.76 -0.11
C ALA A 8 -22.70 7.08 -0.84
N GLU A 9 -22.82 8.23 -0.14
CA GLU A 9 -22.53 9.54 -0.74
C GLU A 9 -21.03 9.71 -0.97
N VAL A 10 -20.18 9.26 -0.04
CA VAL A 10 -18.72 9.28 -0.22
C VAL A 10 -18.32 8.42 -1.41
N GLN A 11 -18.86 7.20 -1.52
CA GLN A 11 -18.58 6.32 -2.65
C GLN A 11 -19.04 6.93 -3.97
N SER A 12 -20.27 7.46 -4.04
CA SER A 12 -20.79 8.14 -5.22
C SER A 12 -19.96 9.36 -5.64
N PHE A 13 -19.46 10.13 -4.67
CA PHE A 13 -18.57 11.25 -4.93
C PHE A 13 -17.23 10.79 -5.53
N VAL A 14 -16.57 9.79 -4.93
CA VAL A 14 -15.33 9.22 -5.47
C VAL A 14 -15.55 8.71 -6.89
N GLU A 15 -16.62 7.94 -7.12
CA GLU A 15 -16.91 7.40 -8.44
C GLU A 15 -17.11 8.50 -9.49
N ARG A 16 -17.86 9.56 -9.17
CA ARG A 16 -18.04 10.70 -10.10
C ARG A 16 -16.72 11.38 -10.43
N CYS A 17 -15.85 11.60 -9.44
CA CYS A 17 -14.52 12.18 -9.66
C CYS A 17 -13.64 11.31 -10.57
N MET A 18 -13.63 9.99 -10.36
CA MET A 18 -12.82 9.08 -11.14
C MET A 18 -13.35 8.91 -12.57
N ARG A 19 -14.67 8.82 -12.75
CA ARG A 19 -15.29 8.81 -14.09
C ARG A 19 -15.02 10.10 -14.85
N ALA A 20 -14.98 11.26 -14.16
CA ALA A 20 -14.65 12.54 -14.78
C ALA A 20 -13.21 12.61 -15.33
N VAL A 21 -12.30 11.74 -14.87
CA VAL A 21 -10.95 11.58 -15.44
C VAL A 21 -10.82 10.35 -16.36
N GLY A 22 -11.95 9.79 -16.81
CA GLY A 22 -11.98 8.72 -17.81
C GLY A 22 -11.84 7.30 -17.24
N THR A 23 -11.92 7.13 -15.92
CA THR A 23 -11.83 5.81 -15.27
C THR A 23 -13.07 4.97 -15.54
N ASP A 24 -12.88 3.68 -15.81
CA ASP A 24 -13.99 2.75 -15.99
C ASP A 24 -14.91 2.70 -14.76
N PRO A 25 -16.23 2.46 -14.95
CA PRO A 25 -17.18 2.40 -13.84
C PRO A 25 -16.77 1.39 -12.76
N GLN A 26 -16.36 0.19 -13.15
CA GLN A 26 -15.97 -0.87 -12.20
C GLN A 26 -14.71 -0.50 -11.42
N HIS A 27 -13.72 0.11 -12.08
CA HIS A 27 -12.50 0.61 -11.45
C HIS A 27 -12.78 1.73 -10.46
N SER A 28 -13.68 2.64 -10.83
CA SER A 28 -14.16 3.72 -9.98
C SER A 28 -14.81 3.17 -8.71
N THR A 29 -15.65 2.15 -8.85
CA THR A 29 -16.29 1.47 -7.71
C THR A 29 -15.24 0.79 -6.82
N ALA A 30 -14.30 0.03 -7.39
CA ALA A 30 -13.24 -0.63 -6.62
C ALA A 30 -12.42 0.37 -5.78
N LEU A 31 -12.03 1.51 -6.36
CA LEU A 31 -11.33 2.56 -5.62
C LEU A 31 -12.23 3.18 -4.54
N SER A 32 -13.49 3.48 -4.85
CA SER A 32 -14.42 4.08 -3.89
C SER A 32 -14.61 3.23 -2.64
N GLN A 33 -14.66 1.91 -2.79
CA GLN A 33 -14.87 0.97 -1.71
C GLN A 33 -13.66 0.95 -0.76
N VAL A 34 -12.45 0.80 -1.28
CA VAL A 34 -11.26 0.74 -0.42
C VAL A 34 -10.96 2.07 0.27
N LEU A 35 -11.17 3.22 -0.40
CA LEU A 35 -10.97 4.53 0.25
C LEU A 35 -11.98 4.74 1.38
N THR A 36 -13.22 4.33 1.16
CA THR A 36 -14.26 4.46 2.18
C THR A 36 -14.03 3.50 3.35
N GLU A 37 -13.61 2.26 3.07
CA GLU A 37 -13.23 1.32 4.12
C GLU A 37 -12.04 1.84 4.94
N ALA A 38 -11.03 2.44 4.29
CA ALA A 38 -9.90 3.03 4.99
C ALA A 38 -10.34 4.10 5.99
N ASP A 39 -11.25 5.00 5.61
CA ASP A 39 -11.80 5.99 6.55
C ASP A 39 -12.64 5.34 7.64
N PHE A 40 -13.47 4.34 7.31
CA PHE A 40 -14.33 3.64 8.27
C PHE A 40 -13.52 2.90 9.35
N ARG A 41 -12.36 2.33 8.97
CA ARG A 41 -11.42 1.66 9.88
C ARG A 41 -10.46 2.61 10.59
N GLY A 42 -10.54 3.92 10.33
CA GLY A 42 -9.69 4.93 10.96
C GLY A 42 -8.29 5.07 10.34
N HIS A 43 -8.06 4.50 9.15
CA HIS A 43 -6.85 4.68 8.34
C HIS A 43 -6.97 5.92 7.44
N PHE A 44 -7.23 7.09 8.03
CA PHE A 44 -7.50 8.35 7.30
C PHE A 44 -6.38 8.80 6.33
N THR A 45 -5.16 8.30 6.49
CA THR A 45 -4.04 8.55 5.56
C THR A 45 -4.18 7.81 4.22
N HIS A 46 -5.13 6.87 4.10
CA HIS A 46 -5.38 6.04 2.92
C HIS A 46 -6.85 6.09 2.46
N GLY A 47 -7.70 6.92 3.09
CA GLY A 47 -9.09 7.12 2.70
C GLY A 47 -9.30 8.29 1.75
N LEU A 48 -10.39 9.04 1.90
CA LEU A 48 -10.81 10.09 0.97
C LEU A 48 -9.74 11.17 0.74
N ASN A 49 -8.88 11.43 1.75
CA ASN A 49 -7.75 12.35 1.64
C ASN A 49 -6.74 11.98 0.52
N ARG A 50 -6.79 10.76 -0.02
CA ARG A 50 -5.95 10.32 -1.15
C ARG A 50 -6.59 10.50 -2.52
N LEU A 51 -7.88 10.85 -2.60
CA LEU A 51 -8.59 10.95 -3.89
C LEU A 51 -7.88 11.85 -4.91
N GLU A 52 -7.35 12.99 -4.46
CA GLU A 52 -6.61 13.91 -5.32
C GLU A 52 -5.38 13.26 -5.97
N VAL A 53 -4.67 12.39 -5.24
CA VAL A 53 -3.50 11.67 -5.75
C VAL A 53 -3.90 10.77 -6.91
N TYR A 54 -4.97 9.97 -6.75
CA TYR A 54 -5.47 9.09 -7.81
C TYR A 54 -5.94 9.87 -9.05
N VAL A 55 -6.67 10.97 -8.85
CA VAL A 55 -7.12 11.85 -9.94
C VAL A 55 -5.93 12.43 -10.69
N ARG A 56 -4.90 12.91 -9.98
CA ARG A 56 -3.69 13.46 -10.56
C ARG A 56 -2.89 12.41 -11.33
N ASP A 57 -2.75 11.21 -10.76
CA ASP A 57 -1.98 10.14 -11.37
C ASP A 57 -2.63 9.71 -12.71
N ILE A 58 -3.95 9.58 -12.78
CA ILE A 58 -4.63 9.32 -14.05
C ILE A 58 -4.41 10.46 -15.05
N LYS A 59 -4.58 11.72 -14.64
CA LYS A 59 -4.37 12.87 -15.54
C LYS A 59 -2.96 12.97 -16.09
N ASN A 60 -1.96 12.56 -15.31
CA ASN A 60 -0.56 12.60 -15.71
C ASN A 60 -0.14 11.39 -16.57
N GLY A 61 -1.07 10.49 -16.91
CA GLY A 61 -0.75 9.25 -17.60
C GLY A 61 0.09 8.29 -16.75
N VAL A 62 0.11 8.56 -15.43
CA VAL A 62 0.66 7.68 -14.43
C VAL A 62 -0.32 6.49 -14.45
N THR A 63 -1.48 6.55 -13.81
CA THR A 63 -2.35 5.35 -13.76
C THR A 63 -3.15 5.19 -15.06
N GLN A 64 -3.24 3.96 -15.59
CA GLN A 64 -4.18 3.64 -16.66
C GLN A 64 -5.61 3.61 -16.11
N PRO A 65 -6.53 4.43 -16.65
CA PRO A 65 -7.90 4.53 -16.16
C PRO A 65 -8.78 3.32 -16.57
N GLN A 66 -8.37 2.59 -17.62
CA GLN A 66 -9.16 1.58 -18.30
C GLN A 66 -8.30 0.36 -18.66
N GLY A 67 -8.93 -0.80 -18.80
CA GLY A 67 -8.29 -2.08 -19.14
C GLY A 67 -8.55 -3.16 -18.08
N GLU A 68 -7.89 -4.31 -18.20
CA GLU A 68 -8.07 -5.43 -17.26
C GLU A 68 -6.72 -6.03 -16.86
N PRO A 69 -6.56 -6.53 -15.62
CA PRO A 69 -5.43 -7.37 -15.26
C PRO A 69 -5.42 -8.67 -16.08
N SER A 70 -4.23 -9.18 -16.40
CA SER A 70 -4.08 -10.44 -17.13
C SER A 70 -3.12 -11.41 -16.44
N ILE A 71 -3.40 -12.71 -16.53
CA ILE A 71 -2.51 -13.75 -16.00
C ILE A 71 -1.40 -13.99 -17.02
N GLU A 72 -0.15 -13.73 -16.66
CA GLU A 72 1.01 -14.00 -17.51
C GLU A 72 1.51 -15.44 -17.38
N LYS A 73 1.45 -16.00 -16.17
CA LYS A 73 1.85 -17.38 -15.87
C LYS A 73 0.97 -17.95 -14.77
N GLU A 74 0.64 -19.23 -14.86
CA GLU A 74 0.05 -19.96 -13.74
C GLU A 74 0.53 -21.41 -13.69
N ALA A 75 0.61 -21.96 -12.48
CA ALA A 75 0.91 -23.36 -12.26
C ALA A 75 0.31 -23.82 -10.93
N GLY A 76 -0.74 -24.65 -10.99
CA GLY A 76 -1.46 -25.12 -9.80
C GLY A 76 -1.86 -23.98 -8.87
N ALA A 77 -1.32 -24.00 -7.66
CA ALA A 77 -1.58 -23.04 -6.58
C ALA A 77 -1.02 -21.62 -6.82
N THR A 78 -0.27 -21.35 -7.89
CA THR A 78 0.40 -20.05 -8.08
C THR A 78 0.01 -19.34 -9.38
N ALA A 79 0.11 -18.00 -9.39
CA ALA A 79 0.01 -17.19 -10.60
C ALA A 79 0.86 -15.91 -10.55
N LEU A 80 1.30 -15.47 -11.73
CA LEU A 80 1.86 -14.15 -11.98
C LEU A 80 0.89 -13.33 -12.82
N VAL A 81 0.52 -12.15 -12.34
CA VAL A 81 -0.43 -11.23 -12.96
C VAL A 81 0.29 -9.97 -13.46
N ASN A 82 -0.08 -9.51 -14.65
CA ASN A 82 0.23 -8.17 -15.12
C ASN A 82 -1.01 -7.30 -14.93
N GLY A 83 -0.91 -6.32 -14.04
CA GLY A 83 -2.00 -5.39 -13.78
C GLY A 83 -2.11 -4.25 -14.79
N ASN A 84 -1.28 -4.22 -15.85
CA ASN A 84 -1.39 -3.29 -16.97
C ASN A 84 -1.46 -1.81 -16.55
N ASN A 85 -0.68 -1.46 -15.52
CA ASN A 85 -0.57 -0.10 -15.05
C ASN A 85 -1.91 0.47 -14.46
N LEU A 86 -2.82 -0.41 -14.03
CA LEU A 86 -4.16 -0.05 -13.55
C LEU A 86 -4.20 0.43 -12.09
N LEU A 87 -5.36 0.90 -11.67
CA LEU A 87 -5.65 1.23 -10.28
C LEU A 87 -5.35 0.06 -9.34
N GLY A 88 -4.59 0.29 -8.27
CA GLY A 88 -4.20 -0.74 -7.30
C GLY A 88 -5.39 -1.51 -6.72
N PRO A 89 -6.53 -0.86 -6.42
CA PRO A 89 -7.77 -1.53 -6.02
C PRO A 89 -8.28 -2.55 -7.03
N VAL A 90 -8.13 -2.29 -8.32
CA VAL A 90 -8.53 -3.20 -9.39
C VAL A 90 -7.63 -4.42 -9.41
N VAL A 91 -6.32 -4.19 -9.47
CA VAL A 91 -5.34 -5.28 -9.58
C VAL A 91 -5.31 -6.12 -8.30
N GLY A 92 -5.40 -5.48 -7.14
CA GLY A 92 -5.38 -6.18 -5.86
C GLY A 92 -6.63 -7.03 -5.62
N ASN A 93 -7.82 -6.55 -6.00
CA ASN A 93 -9.04 -7.36 -5.92
C ASN A 93 -8.93 -8.58 -6.85
N PHE A 94 -8.51 -8.37 -8.10
CA PHE A 94 -8.29 -9.47 -9.05
C PHE A 94 -7.32 -10.53 -8.51
N CYS A 95 -6.19 -10.11 -7.93
CA CYS A 95 -5.19 -11.03 -7.39
C CYS A 95 -5.71 -11.82 -6.19
N MET A 96 -6.42 -11.17 -5.27
CA MET A 96 -6.99 -11.83 -4.10
C MET A 96 -8.09 -12.82 -4.49
N GLU A 97 -8.99 -12.44 -5.40
CA GLU A 97 -10.01 -13.33 -5.94
C GLU A 97 -9.39 -14.57 -6.61
N LEU A 98 -8.33 -14.38 -7.39
CA LEU A 98 -7.58 -15.47 -8.02
C LEU A 98 -6.88 -16.37 -6.98
N ALA A 99 -6.29 -15.78 -5.93
CA ALA A 99 -5.66 -16.53 -4.84
C ALA A 99 -6.68 -17.38 -4.08
N ILE A 100 -7.85 -16.81 -3.75
CA ILE A 100 -8.95 -17.53 -3.12
C ILE A 100 -9.43 -18.68 -4.01
N LYS A 101 -9.58 -18.45 -5.33
CA LYS A 101 -9.96 -19.51 -6.27
C LYS A 101 -8.96 -20.66 -6.25
N LYS A 102 -7.67 -20.36 -6.36
CA LYS A 102 -6.59 -21.37 -6.31
C LYS A 102 -6.51 -22.08 -4.97
N ALA A 103 -6.75 -21.38 -3.86
CA ALA A 103 -6.80 -21.98 -2.53
C ALA A 103 -7.95 -22.99 -2.37
N LYS A 104 -9.11 -22.74 -2.98
CA LYS A 104 -10.21 -23.71 -2.99
C LYS A 104 -9.85 -25.00 -3.73
N GLU A 105 -9.06 -24.89 -4.79
CA GLU A 105 -8.69 -26.02 -5.66
C GLU A 105 -7.47 -26.79 -5.13
N HIS A 106 -6.51 -26.10 -4.51
CA HIS A 106 -5.20 -26.65 -4.17
C HIS A 106 -4.83 -26.56 -2.67
N GLY A 107 -5.71 -26.02 -1.83
CA GLY A 107 -5.48 -25.80 -0.40
C GLY A 107 -4.70 -24.53 -0.07
N ILE A 108 -3.96 -23.97 -1.03
CA ILE A 108 -3.27 -22.68 -0.95
C ILE A 108 -3.35 -21.97 -2.31
N GLY A 109 -3.36 -20.64 -2.29
CA GLY A 109 -3.21 -19.79 -3.46
C GLY A 109 -2.15 -18.74 -3.19
N TRP A 110 -1.15 -18.63 -4.07
CA TRP A 110 -0.12 -17.59 -4.00
C TRP A 110 -0.05 -16.87 -5.33
N VAL A 111 -0.62 -15.67 -5.37
CA VAL A 111 -0.63 -14.83 -6.57
C VAL A 111 0.39 -13.72 -6.35
N VAL A 112 1.10 -13.31 -7.39
CA VAL A 112 1.92 -12.10 -7.37
C VAL A 112 1.57 -11.28 -8.59
N CYS A 113 1.65 -9.96 -8.48
CA CYS A 113 1.46 -9.07 -9.62
C CYS A 113 2.59 -8.05 -9.76
N LYS A 114 2.87 -7.73 -11.02
CA LYS A 114 3.55 -6.50 -11.44
C LYS A 114 2.52 -5.63 -12.13
N GLY A 115 2.74 -4.33 -12.20
CA GLY A 115 1.74 -3.50 -12.87
C GLY A 115 0.44 -3.29 -12.06
N SER A 116 0.47 -3.19 -10.71
CA SER A 116 -0.57 -2.53 -9.85
C SER A 116 -0.24 -1.14 -9.19
N THR A 117 -1.11 -0.12 -9.12
CA THR A 117 -0.73 1.20 -8.50
C THR A 117 -0.89 1.19 -6.98
N HIS A 118 -0.74 2.34 -6.29
CA HIS A 118 -1.09 2.46 -4.87
C HIS A 118 -2.48 1.86 -4.59
N PHE A 119 -2.52 0.85 -3.72
CA PHE A 119 -3.68 -0.03 -3.55
C PHE A 119 -4.52 0.29 -2.30
N GLY A 120 -4.27 1.42 -1.63
CA GLY A 120 -4.98 1.77 -0.40
C GLY A 120 -4.48 0.96 0.80
N ILE A 121 -5.40 0.46 1.63
CA ILE A 121 -5.07 -0.33 2.82
C ILE A 121 -4.87 -1.81 2.46
N ALA A 122 -3.81 -2.43 2.97
CA ALA A 122 -3.53 -3.84 2.68
C ALA A 122 -4.62 -4.76 3.26
N GLY A 123 -5.19 -4.37 4.42
CA GLY A 123 -6.28 -5.04 5.12
C GLY A 123 -7.48 -5.34 4.25
N TRP A 124 -7.83 -4.45 3.32
CA TRP A 124 -8.96 -4.60 2.39
C TRP A 124 -8.90 -5.93 1.64
N TYR A 125 -7.72 -6.31 1.14
CA TYR A 125 -7.54 -7.52 0.35
C TYR A 125 -7.55 -8.76 1.23
N SER A 126 -6.70 -8.79 2.26
CA SER A 126 -6.62 -9.95 3.16
C SER A 126 -7.98 -10.29 3.80
N ALA A 127 -8.80 -9.29 4.10
CA ALA A 127 -10.14 -9.48 4.68
C ALA A 127 -11.13 -10.17 3.73
N GLN A 128 -10.93 -10.15 2.40
CA GLN A 128 -11.81 -10.84 1.45
C GLN A 128 -11.78 -12.36 1.67
N ALA A 129 -10.65 -12.91 2.12
CA ALA A 129 -10.50 -14.33 2.43
C ALA A 129 -11.42 -14.78 3.60
N LEU A 130 -11.76 -13.88 4.53
CA LEU A 130 -12.62 -14.18 5.67
C LEU A 130 -14.01 -14.65 5.24
N GLN A 131 -14.55 -14.09 4.14
CA GLN A 131 -15.85 -14.48 3.59
C GLN A 131 -15.88 -15.92 3.07
N HIS A 132 -14.71 -16.52 2.88
CA HIS A 132 -14.55 -17.90 2.44
C HIS A 132 -14.04 -18.83 3.55
N GLY A 133 -13.98 -18.36 4.80
CA GLY A 133 -13.42 -19.12 5.91
C GLY A 133 -11.93 -19.43 5.74
N MET A 134 -11.21 -18.54 5.03
CA MET A 134 -9.79 -18.70 4.72
C MET A 134 -8.94 -17.67 5.46
N ILE A 135 -7.69 -18.04 5.73
CA ILE A 135 -6.65 -17.09 6.11
C ILE A 135 -6.21 -16.34 4.85
N GLY A 136 -6.19 -15.01 4.91
CA GLY A 136 -5.75 -14.14 3.83
C GLY A 136 -4.50 -13.38 4.22
N MET A 137 -3.59 -13.20 3.25
CA MET A 137 -2.45 -12.30 3.38
C MET A 137 -2.47 -11.28 2.25
N SER A 138 -1.84 -10.14 2.46
CA SER A 138 -1.56 -9.18 1.39
C SER A 138 -0.36 -8.33 1.77
N MET A 139 0.42 -7.92 0.78
CA MET A 139 1.63 -7.13 0.97
C MET A 139 1.75 -6.10 -0.14
N THR A 140 2.65 -5.14 0.04
CA THR A 140 3.13 -4.30 -1.06
C THR A 140 4.44 -3.64 -0.73
N ASN A 141 5.32 -3.46 -1.71
CA ASN A 141 6.42 -2.51 -1.59
C ASN A 141 6.01 -1.09 -2.02
N THR A 142 6.77 -0.08 -1.58
CA THR A 142 6.52 1.33 -1.91
C THR A 142 7.83 2.08 -2.19
N SER A 143 7.75 3.30 -2.72
CA SER A 143 8.92 4.19 -2.92
C SER A 143 9.74 4.37 -1.63
N PRO A 144 11.07 4.56 -1.74
CA PRO A 144 11.98 4.60 -0.60
C PRO A 144 11.73 5.80 0.30
N VAL A 145 11.33 5.54 1.54
CA VAL A 145 11.08 6.56 2.58
C VAL A 145 11.52 6.12 3.97
N VAL A 146 11.94 4.87 4.11
CA VAL A 146 12.45 4.28 5.36
C VAL A 146 13.96 4.16 5.27
N VAL A 147 14.64 4.59 6.32
CA VAL A 147 16.10 4.46 6.50
C VAL A 147 16.38 3.10 7.15
N PRO A 148 17.07 2.17 6.46
CA PRO A 148 17.44 0.89 7.06
C PRO A 148 18.22 1.04 8.36
N THR A 149 18.18 0.00 9.18
CA THR A 149 18.97 -0.03 10.42
C THR A 149 20.46 0.15 10.09
N ARG A 150 21.12 1.10 10.77
CA ARG A 150 22.51 1.55 10.55
C ARG A 150 22.79 2.28 9.23
N ALA A 151 21.76 2.67 8.48
CA ALA A 151 21.90 3.57 7.32
C ALA A 151 21.62 5.03 7.71
N SER A 152 21.92 5.95 6.78
CA SER A 152 21.58 7.38 6.87
C SER A 152 20.70 7.88 5.73
N GLN A 153 20.41 7.03 4.74
CA GLN A 153 19.60 7.36 3.56
C GLN A 153 18.42 6.40 3.45
N SER A 154 17.29 6.93 2.97
CA SER A 154 16.11 6.13 2.67
C SER A 154 16.39 5.21 1.49
N SER A 155 16.09 3.92 1.63
CA SER A 155 16.32 2.94 0.56
C SER A 155 15.24 1.87 0.43
N ILE A 156 14.25 1.87 1.33
CA ILE A 156 13.13 0.94 1.31
C ILE A 156 11.83 1.65 1.62
N GLY A 157 10.72 1.12 1.12
CA GLY A 157 9.40 1.68 1.35
C GLY A 157 8.86 1.42 2.76
N THR A 158 7.68 1.97 3.02
CA THR A 158 6.90 1.63 4.23
C THR A 158 6.39 0.18 4.22
N ASN A 159 6.43 -0.46 3.04
CA ASN A 159 6.33 -1.88 2.79
C ASN A 159 5.34 -2.61 3.72
N PRO A 160 4.04 -2.29 3.67
CA PRO A 160 3.06 -2.88 4.57
C PRO A 160 2.82 -4.36 4.30
N LEU A 161 2.36 -5.03 5.36
CA LEU A 161 1.87 -6.40 5.33
C LEU A 161 0.55 -6.48 6.12
N SER A 162 -0.33 -7.34 5.65
CA SER A 162 -1.61 -7.62 6.29
C SER A 162 -1.88 -9.11 6.36
N VAL A 163 -2.55 -9.53 7.44
CA VAL A 163 -2.98 -10.91 7.67
C VAL A 163 -4.38 -10.90 8.27
N ALA A 164 -5.30 -11.64 7.68
CA ALA A 164 -6.64 -11.86 8.18
C ALA A 164 -6.84 -13.36 8.47
N ALA A 165 -7.49 -13.69 9.58
CA ALA A 165 -7.82 -15.08 9.91
C ALA A 165 -9.23 -15.19 10.53
N PRO A 166 -10.05 -16.16 10.10
CA PRO A 166 -11.37 -16.38 10.67
C PRO A 166 -11.27 -16.99 12.07
N GLY A 167 -12.14 -16.54 12.97
CA GLY A 167 -12.34 -17.10 14.30
C GLY A 167 -13.64 -17.91 14.39
N LYS A 168 -13.99 -18.31 15.63
CA LYS A 168 -15.27 -18.95 15.91
C LYS A 168 -16.36 -17.89 16.15
N ALA A 169 -17.63 -18.28 16.00
CA ALA A 169 -18.78 -17.45 16.35
C ALA A 169 -18.81 -16.06 15.67
N GLY A 170 -18.27 -15.96 14.46
CA GLY A 170 -18.23 -14.70 13.69
C GLY A 170 -17.07 -13.77 14.05
N ASP A 171 -16.16 -14.17 14.95
CA ASP A 171 -14.96 -13.42 15.26
C ASP A 171 -13.90 -13.51 14.13
N SER A 172 -12.99 -12.55 14.07
CA SER A 172 -11.89 -12.55 13.11
C SER A 172 -10.69 -11.73 13.60
N PHE A 173 -9.50 -12.18 13.23
CA PHE A 173 -8.27 -11.43 13.39
C PHE A 173 -7.95 -10.66 12.10
N LEU A 174 -7.55 -9.40 12.21
CA LEU A 174 -7.00 -8.61 11.11
C LEU A 174 -5.84 -7.75 11.61
N LEU A 175 -4.64 -8.03 11.13
CA LEU A 175 -3.47 -7.18 11.25
C LEU A 175 -3.29 -6.44 9.93
N ASP A 176 -3.21 -5.11 9.96
CA ASP A 176 -2.84 -4.26 8.81
C ASP A 176 -1.85 -3.20 9.27
N MET A 177 -0.59 -3.31 8.84
CA MET A 177 0.49 -2.46 9.33
C MET A 177 1.56 -2.19 8.28
N ALA A 178 2.12 -0.97 8.32
CA ALA A 178 3.40 -0.67 7.70
C ALA A 178 4.54 -1.38 8.46
N THR A 179 5.65 -1.64 7.77
CA THR A 179 6.90 -2.11 8.39
C THR A 179 7.80 -0.95 8.85
N SER A 180 7.38 0.29 8.61
CA SER A 180 7.92 1.50 9.24
C SER A 180 7.34 1.71 10.64
N GLY A 181 8.08 2.41 11.52
CA GLY A 181 7.61 2.73 12.88
C GLY A 181 6.37 3.62 12.90
N VAL A 182 6.16 4.40 11.83
CA VAL A 182 4.98 5.22 11.61
C VAL A 182 4.66 5.33 10.12
N ALA A 183 3.40 5.56 9.78
CA ALA A 183 3.01 5.92 8.41
C ALA A 183 3.47 7.35 8.07
N LEU A 184 4.03 7.55 6.86
CA LEU A 184 4.53 8.85 6.40
C LEU A 184 3.46 9.96 6.49
N GLY A 185 2.19 9.62 6.20
CA GLY A 185 1.08 10.58 6.30
C GLY A 185 0.87 11.15 7.70
N LYS A 186 1.29 10.46 8.78
CA LYS A 186 1.24 11.01 10.14
C LYS A 186 2.32 12.07 10.35
N VAL A 187 3.52 11.87 9.79
CA VAL A 187 4.58 12.89 9.78
C VAL A 187 4.16 14.10 8.95
N GLU A 188 3.52 13.87 7.80
CA GLU A 188 2.98 14.95 6.95
C GLU A 188 1.92 15.77 7.68
N MET A 189 1.03 15.13 8.46
CA MET A 189 0.08 15.85 9.30
C MET A 189 0.75 16.70 10.37
N CYS A 190 1.79 16.19 11.05
CA CYS A 190 2.56 16.97 12.02
C CYS A 190 3.26 18.17 11.35
N HIS A 191 3.82 17.97 10.16
CA HIS A 191 4.43 19.05 9.37
C HIS A 191 3.42 20.15 9.03
N ARG A 192 2.24 19.78 8.51
CA ARG A 192 1.17 20.73 8.18
C ARG A 192 0.61 21.49 9.39
N LYS A 193 0.68 20.88 10.58
CA LYS A 193 0.24 21.48 11.84
C LYS A 193 1.34 22.23 12.59
N GLU A 194 2.56 22.22 12.05
CA GLU A 194 3.74 22.81 12.69
C GLU A 194 3.98 22.25 14.11
N THR A 195 3.74 20.94 14.29
CA THR A 195 3.94 20.23 15.56
C THR A 195 5.06 19.20 15.45
N GLU A 196 5.77 18.96 16.54
CA GLU A 196 6.80 17.92 16.63
C GLU A 196 6.23 16.50 16.41
N ILE A 197 7.07 15.60 15.90
CA ILE A 197 6.81 14.16 15.86
C ILE A 197 7.41 13.47 17.10
N PRO A 198 6.82 12.39 17.60
CA PRO A 198 7.42 11.58 18.64
C PRO A 198 8.83 11.09 18.27
N GLN A 199 9.72 11.03 19.27
CA GLN A 199 11.03 10.43 19.10
C GLN A 199 10.91 8.97 18.62
N GLY A 200 11.83 8.55 17.75
CA GLY A 200 11.83 7.21 17.15
C GLY A 200 10.96 7.07 15.90
N TRP A 201 10.26 8.12 15.44
CA TRP A 201 9.52 8.09 14.18
C TRP A 201 10.40 8.30 12.95
N GLY A 202 11.41 9.17 13.05
CA GLY A 202 12.22 9.55 11.91
C GLY A 202 13.63 10.01 12.28
N VAL A 203 14.42 10.17 11.23
CA VAL A 203 15.79 10.66 11.27
C VAL A 203 15.98 11.79 10.25
N ASN A 204 16.98 12.63 10.48
CA ASN A 204 17.43 13.64 9.53
C ASN A 204 18.41 13.08 8.49
N SER A 205 18.93 13.94 7.62
CA SER A 205 19.88 13.59 6.54
C SER A 205 21.21 12.99 6.99
N LYS A 206 21.53 13.06 8.29
CA LYS A 206 22.70 12.40 8.88
C LYS A 206 22.37 11.06 9.53
N GLY A 207 21.11 10.62 9.46
CA GLY A 207 20.63 9.41 10.14
C GLY A 207 20.45 9.58 11.66
N LEU A 208 20.48 10.80 12.20
CA LEU A 208 20.25 11.08 13.61
C LEU A 208 18.75 11.25 13.88
N GLU A 209 18.24 10.75 15.01
CA GLU A 209 16.82 10.91 15.35
C GLU A 209 16.44 12.38 15.43
N THR A 210 15.21 12.68 15.01
CA THR A 210 14.67 14.03 15.01
C THR A 210 13.20 14.02 15.44
N VAL A 211 12.79 15.12 16.07
CA VAL A 211 11.39 15.43 16.37
C VAL A 211 10.83 16.50 15.43
N ASP A 212 11.68 17.07 14.55
CA ASP A 212 11.24 18.00 13.51
C ASP A 212 10.76 17.21 12.28
N PRO A 213 9.46 17.23 11.93
CA PRO A 213 8.97 16.55 10.75
C PRO A 213 9.61 17.08 9.45
N LYS A 214 10.10 18.33 9.41
CA LYS A 214 10.76 18.90 8.23
C LYS A 214 12.06 18.19 7.91
N GLU A 215 12.88 17.91 8.93
CA GLU A 215 14.15 17.18 8.76
C GLU A 215 13.95 15.76 8.19
N VAL A 216 12.80 15.13 8.45
CA VAL A 216 12.43 13.83 7.86
C VAL A 216 12.22 13.94 6.35
N PHE A 217 11.62 15.04 5.86
CA PHE A 217 11.38 15.26 4.44
C PHE A 217 12.61 15.82 3.70
N GLU A 218 13.49 16.54 4.39
CA GLU A 218 14.68 17.19 3.82
C GLU A 218 15.93 16.31 3.88
N GLY A 219 15.84 15.15 3.21
CA GLY A 219 16.94 14.20 3.06
C GLY A 219 17.06 13.16 4.19
N GLY A 220 16.16 13.22 5.18
CA GLY A 220 15.99 12.19 6.20
C GLY A 220 15.12 11.01 5.76
N GLY A 221 14.42 10.44 6.74
CA GLY A 221 13.43 9.39 6.48
C GLY A 221 12.87 8.77 7.75
N LEU A 222 11.95 7.84 7.56
CA LEU A 222 11.30 7.12 8.65
C LEU A 222 12.23 6.05 9.22
N LEU A 223 12.11 5.78 10.51
CA LEU A 223 12.71 4.58 11.10
C LEU A 223 11.82 3.35 10.84
N PRO A 224 12.41 2.14 10.75
CA PRO A 224 11.65 0.90 10.67
C PRO A 224 10.84 0.65 11.95
N LEU A 225 9.89 -0.30 11.90
CA LEU A 225 9.22 -0.79 13.10
C LEU A 225 10.27 -1.30 14.11
N GLY A 226 10.19 -0.80 15.33
CA GLY A 226 11.21 -0.99 16.35
C GLY A 226 12.27 0.12 16.40
N GLY A 227 12.17 1.18 15.59
CA GLY A 227 12.99 2.38 15.71
C GLY A 227 14.46 2.15 15.38
N LYS A 228 15.35 2.51 16.30
CA LYS A 228 16.79 2.25 16.21
C LYS A 228 17.10 0.78 16.50
N GLU A 229 18.36 0.40 16.26
CA GLU A 229 18.83 -0.96 16.54
C GLU A 229 18.56 -1.40 17.99
N ILE A 230 18.84 -0.52 18.96
CA ILE A 230 18.65 -0.79 20.40
C ILE A 230 17.20 -1.07 20.78
N THR A 231 16.23 -0.54 20.04
CA THR A 231 14.79 -0.78 20.25
C THR A 231 14.24 -1.85 19.29
N GLY A 232 15.09 -2.51 18.50
CA GLY A 232 14.71 -3.61 17.64
C GLY A 232 14.37 -3.24 16.19
N GLY A 233 14.78 -2.07 15.70
CA GLY A 233 14.52 -1.59 14.33
C GLY A 233 14.94 -2.55 13.22
N TYR A 234 15.94 -3.39 13.47
CA TYR A 234 16.37 -4.42 12.52
C TYR A 234 15.26 -5.44 12.21
N LYS A 235 14.28 -5.62 13.11
CA LYS A 235 13.11 -6.49 12.89
C LYS A 235 12.17 -5.88 11.87
N GLY A 236 11.80 -4.60 12.03
CA GLY A 236 11.00 -3.87 11.06
C GLY A 236 11.68 -3.77 9.70
N TYR A 237 12.99 -3.53 9.70
CA TYR A 237 13.79 -3.54 8.47
C TYR A 237 13.76 -4.91 7.78
N GLY A 238 13.92 -6.01 8.53
CA GLY A 238 13.83 -7.36 7.98
C GLY A 238 12.46 -7.66 7.37
N LEU A 239 11.36 -7.24 8.02
CA LEU A 239 10.01 -7.36 7.47
C LEU A 239 9.83 -6.53 6.19
N ALA A 240 10.35 -5.31 6.15
CA ALA A 240 10.30 -4.47 4.96
C ALA A 240 11.02 -5.12 3.78
N MET A 241 12.22 -5.69 4.02
CA MET A 241 12.99 -6.42 3.00
C MET A 241 12.25 -7.68 2.51
N MET A 242 11.62 -8.42 3.42
CA MET A 242 10.80 -9.58 3.04
C MET A 242 9.68 -9.17 2.08
N VAL A 243 9.00 -8.06 2.35
CA VAL A 243 7.97 -7.50 1.46
C VAL A 243 8.56 -7.09 0.11
N ASP A 244 9.75 -6.48 0.06
CA ASP A 244 10.44 -6.16 -1.21
C ASP A 244 10.78 -7.41 -2.02
N VAL A 245 11.18 -8.49 -1.36
CA VAL A 245 11.47 -9.78 -2.02
C VAL A 245 10.19 -10.38 -2.61
N PHE A 246 9.09 -10.44 -1.85
CA PHE A 246 7.84 -11.03 -2.32
C PHE A 246 7.11 -10.16 -3.33
N CYS A 247 7.24 -8.84 -3.21
CA CYS A 247 6.54 -7.92 -4.08
C CYS A 247 7.39 -7.58 -5.31
N GLY A 248 8.53 -6.92 -5.11
CA GLY A 248 9.36 -6.49 -6.23
C GLY A 248 10.05 -7.65 -6.93
N ILE A 249 10.87 -8.41 -6.20
CA ILE A 249 11.77 -9.41 -6.81
C ILE A 249 10.98 -10.60 -7.38
N LEU A 250 10.07 -11.18 -6.61
CA LEU A 250 9.33 -12.38 -7.00
C LEU A 250 8.36 -12.13 -8.17
N SER A 251 7.74 -10.94 -8.24
CA SER A 251 6.87 -10.57 -9.37
C SER A 251 7.64 -10.10 -10.61
N GLY A 252 8.94 -9.80 -10.47
CA GLY A 252 9.73 -9.13 -11.50
C GLY A 252 9.40 -7.65 -11.67
N SER A 253 8.93 -6.99 -10.61
CA SER A 253 8.71 -5.54 -10.54
C SER A 253 9.93 -4.79 -9.98
N THR A 254 9.80 -3.48 -9.79
CA THR A 254 10.83 -2.64 -9.16
C THR A 254 10.86 -2.86 -7.64
N PHE A 255 12.02 -2.61 -7.01
CA PHE A 255 12.24 -2.76 -5.57
C PHE A 255 13.27 -1.76 -5.04
N GLY A 256 13.26 -1.51 -3.73
CA GLY A 256 14.17 -0.59 -3.06
C GLY A 256 14.26 0.78 -3.74
N THR A 257 15.49 1.25 -3.95
CA THR A 257 15.78 2.55 -4.58
C THR A 257 15.43 2.61 -6.08
N ASN A 258 15.13 1.48 -6.72
CA ASN A 258 14.72 1.45 -8.12
C ASN A 258 13.24 1.80 -8.30
N ILE A 259 12.47 1.90 -7.21
CA ILE A 259 11.10 2.40 -7.25
C ILE A 259 11.17 3.93 -7.34
N ASN A 260 10.82 4.48 -8.51
CA ASN A 260 10.81 5.92 -8.75
C ASN A 260 9.77 6.61 -7.84
N ASP A 261 10.14 7.73 -7.22
CA ASP A 261 9.29 8.52 -6.33
C ASP A 261 8.66 9.75 -7.03
N GLY A 262 8.85 9.86 -8.34
CA GLY A 262 8.34 10.96 -9.15
C GLY A 262 9.15 12.26 -9.04
N ARG A 263 10.37 12.24 -8.49
CA ARG A 263 11.26 13.43 -8.43
C ARG A 263 12.42 13.41 -9.45
N GLY A 264 12.47 12.44 -10.36
CA GLY A 264 13.54 12.27 -11.37
C GLY A 264 13.22 12.71 -12.80
N LYS A 265 14.27 12.95 -13.62
CA LYS A 265 14.23 13.40 -15.04
C LYS A 265 13.98 12.29 -16.07
N THR A 266 13.85 11.04 -15.67
CA THR A 266 13.56 9.92 -16.58
C THR A 266 12.06 9.72 -16.71
N LYS A 267 11.58 9.65 -17.96
CA LYS A 267 10.16 9.51 -18.32
C LYS A 267 9.57 8.11 -18.06
N ASP A 268 10.11 7.39 -17.10
CA ASP A 268 9.54 6.15 -16.60
C ASP A 268 8.86 6.47 -15.26
N TRP A 269 7.73 7.16 -15.40
CA TRP A 269 6.79 7.38 -14.31
C TRP A 269 6.07 6.04 -14.10
N LEU A 270 5.84 5.61 -12.84
CA LEU A 270 4.85 4.61 -12.36
C LEU A 270 5.28 3.31 -11.64
N THR A 271 4.91 3.26 -10.34
CA THR A 271 4.32 2.17 -9.49
C THR A 271 5.09 0.83 -9.35
N TRP A 272 4.85 -0.06 -8.36
CA TRP A 272 3.65 -0.88 -8.18
C TRP A 272 3.59 -1.65 -6.85
N VAL A 273 2.42 -2.25 -6.57
CA VAL A 273 2.06 -3.12 -5.42
C VAL A 273 1.89 -4.58 -5.83
N THR A 274 2.42 -5.55 -5.09
CA THR A 274 2.16 -6.99 -5.32
C THR A 274 1.30 -7.58 -4.21
N VAL A 275 0.05 -7.93 -4.51
CA VAL A 275 -0.77 -8.73 -3.59
C VAL A 275 -0.25 -10.16 -3.61
N SER A 276 0.29 -10.62 -2.47
CA SER A 276 0.66 -12.02 -2.17
C SER A 276 -0.34 -12.63 -1.21
#